data_AF-A0A7X4BNQ7-F1
#
_entry.id   AF-A0A7X4BNQ7-F1
#
_cell.length_a   1.000
_cell.length_b   1.000
_cell.length_c   1.000
_cell.angle_alpha   90.00
_cell.angle_beta   90.00
_cell.angle_gamma   90.00
#
_symmetry.space_group_name_H-M   'P 1'
#
loop_
_entity.id
_entity.type
_entity.pdbx_description
1 polymer ?
#
loop_
_entity_poly.entity_id
_entity_poly.type
_entity_poly.pdbx_seq_one_letter_code
_entity_poly.pdbx_strand_id
1 'polypeptide(L)' 'MRVVLDTNQHISAIIRPKGHPAQIVRLWQNGLIELAISPSILEEFEIVVHRPRIQ' A
#
# COMPACT_ATOMS: atom_id res chain seq x y z
N MET A 1 13.23 5.85 9.68
CA MET A 1 11.90 6.50 9.78
C MET A 1 10.84 5.46 9.51
N ARG A 2 9.79 5.38 10.35
CA ARG A 2 8.70 4.41 10.19
C ARG A 2 7.48 5.08 9.58
N VAL A 3 6.90 4.46 8.56
CA VAL A 3 5.77 4.99 7.79
C VAL A 3 4.65 3.95 7.82
N VAL A 4 3.42 4.40 8.02
CA VAL A 4 2.21 3.58 7.84
C VAL A 4 1.54 4.05 6.56
N LEU A 5 1.17 3.11 5.69
CA LEU A 5 0.40 3.41 4.49
C LEU A 5 -1.06 3.00 4.70
N ASP A 6 -1.96 3.87 4.29
CA ASP A 6 -3.38 3.53 4.18
C ASP A 6 -3.60 2.46 3.12
N THR A 7 -4.67 1.67 3.26
CA THR A 7 -5.08 0.66 2.30
C THR A 7 -5.13 1.22 0.86
N ASN A 8 -5.68 2.42 0.66
CA ASN A 8 -5.77 3.01 -0.68
C ASN A 8 -4.41 3.35 -1.27
N GLN A 9 -3.41 3.65 -0.44
CA GLN A 9 -2.05 3.93 -0.88
C GLN A 9 -1.35 2.64 -1.30
N HIS A 10 -1.56 1.53 -0.59
CA HIS A 10 -1.10 0.21 -1.01
C HIS A 10 -1.69 -0.17 -2.38
N ILE A 11 -3.01 -0.05 -2.53
CA ILE A 11 -3.71 -0.34 -3.79
C ILE A 11 -3.22 0.58 -4.91
N SER A 12 -3.09 1.88 -4.64
CA SER A 12 -2.61 2.86 -5.62
C SER A 12 -1.17 2.59 -6.06
N ALA A 13 -0.30 2.11 -5.16
CA ALA A 13 1.07 1.75 -5.49
C ALA A 13 1.13 0.55 -6.46
N ILE A 14 0.21 -0.41 -6.31
CA ILE A 14 0.08 -1.58 -7.19
C ILE A 14 -0.48 -1.16 -8.56
N ILE A 15 -1.57 -0.37 -8.59
CA ILE A 15 -2.22 0.04 -9.84
C ILE A 15 -1.38 1.05 -10.63
N ARG A 16 -0.67 1.95 -9.94
CA ARG A 16 0.14 3.01 -10.54
C ARG A 16 1.61 2.89 -10.13
N PRO A 17 2.39 1.99 -10.77
CA PRO A 17 3.79 1.75 -10.40
C PRO A 17 4.72 2.97 -10.57
N LYS A 18 4.29 3.99 -11.33
CA LYS A 18 5.01 5.26 -11.50
C LYS A 18 4.51 6.41 -10.61
N GLY A 19 3.44 6.21 -9.84
CA GLY A 19 2.85 7.23 -8.98
C GLY A 19 3.61 7.45 -7.66
N HIS A 20 3.23 8.50 -6.93
CA HIS A 20 3.81 8.82 -5.62
C HIS A 20 3.71 7.66 -4.60
N PRO A 21 2.59 6.91 -4.49
CA PRO A 21 2.54 5.77 -3.57
C PRO A 21 3.58 4.68 -3.89
N ALA A 22 3.83 4.43 -5.19
CA ALA A 22 4.86 3.48 -5.61
C ALA A 22 6.29 3.98 -5.31
N GLN A 23 6.52 5.29 -5.24
CA GLN A 23 7.80 5.84 -4.76
C GLN A 23 8.05 5.48 -3.29
N ILE A 24 7.03 5.54 -2.44
CA ILE A 24 7.16 5.15 -1.02
C ILE A 24 7.53 3.67 -0.89
N VAL A 25 6.87 2.78 -1.66
CA VAL A 25 7.22 1.36 -1.69
C VAL A 25 8.67 1.14 -2.13
N ARG A 26 9.16 1.89 -3.13
CA ARG A 26 10.57 1.82 -3.54
C ARG A 26 11.52 2.29 -2.45
N LEU A 27 11.19 3.35 -1.71
CA LEU A 27 12.03 3.80 -0.59
C LEU A 27 12.14 2.70 0.47
N TRP A 28 11.05 1.98 0.76
CA TRP A 28 11.06 0.84 1.67
C TRP A 28 11.91 -0.33 1.11
N GLN A 29 11.73 -0.68 -0.16
CA GLN A 29 12.51 -1.74 -0.82
C GLN A 29 14.02 -1.45 -0.83
N ASN A 30 14.42 -0.18 -0.89
CA ASN A 30 15.81 0.26 -0.81
C ASN A 30 16.31 0.44 0.64
N GLY A 31 15.52 0.09 1.65
CA GLY A 31 15.90 0.19 3.07
C GLY A 31 15.97 1.62 3.61
N LEU A 32 15.46 2.62 2.89
CA LEU A 32 15.51 4.03 3.31
C LEU A 32 14.44 4.38 4.34
N ILE A 33 13.36 3.60 4.38
CA ILE A 33 12.28 3.70 5.37
C ILE A 33 11.84 2.31 5.82
N GLU A 34 11.21 2.24 6.98
CA GLU A 34 10.49 1.07 7.44
C GLU A 34 9.00 1.23 7.16
N LEU A 35 8.40 0.26 6.49
CA LEU A 35 6.96 0.20 6.34
C LEU A 35 6.35 -0.59 7.49
N ALA A 36 5.47 0.04 8.25
CA ALA A 36 4.69 -0.60 9.30
C ALA A 36 3.26 -0.82 8.83
N ILE A 37 2.68 -1.94 9.27
CA ILE A 37 1.30 -2.32 8.97
C ILE A 37 0.60 -2.74 10.27
N SER A 38 -0.69 -2.46 10.37
CA SER A 38 -1.55 -2.97 11.44
C SER A 38 -2.45 -4.10 10.91
N PRO A 39 -2.94 -5.00 11.79
CA PRO A 39 -3.92 -6.00 11.40
C PRO A 39 -5.15 -5.41 10.70
N SER A 40 -5.65 -4.27 11.18
CA SER A 40 -6.82 -3.59 10.59
C SER A 40 -6.61 -3.13 9.15
N ILE A 41 -5.41 -2.64 8.81
CA ILE A 41 -5.06 -2.26 7.43
C ILE A 41 -4.97 -3.50 6.55
N LEU A 42 -4.43 -4.60 7.07
CA LEU A 42 -4.32 -5.85 6.32
C LEU A 42 -5.71 -6.46 6.04
N GLU A 43 -6.62 -6.43 7.01
CA GLU A 43 -8.00 -6.88 6.86
C GLU A 43 -8.75 -6.07 5.79
N GLU A 44 -8.63 -4.73 5.84
CA GLU A 44 -9.24 -3.88 4.83
C GLU A 44 -8.64 -4.11 3.45
N PHE A 45 -7.31 -4.27 3.37
CA PHE A 45 -6.63 -4.58 2.11
C PHE A 45 -7.17 -5.86 1.49
N GLU A 46 -7.30 -6.94 2.28
CA GLU A 46 -7.85 -8.22 1.83
C GLU A 46 -9.28 -8.07 1.29
N ILE A 47 -10.11 -7.29 1.98
CA ILE A 47 -11.47 -6.97 1.52
C ILE A 47 -11.42 -6.21 0.20
N VAL A 48 -10.60 -5.17 0.08
CA VAL A 48 -10.55 -4.30 -1.10
C VAL A 48 -10.04 -5.03 -2.34
N VAL A 49 -9.01 -5.88 -2.22
CA VAL A 49 -8.49 -6.63 -3.38
C VAL A 49 -9.45 -7.73 -3.87
N HIS A 50 -10.31 -8.26 -2.99
CA HIS A 50 -11.31 -9.28 -3.33
C HIS A 50 -12.69 -8.71 -3.67
N ARG A 51 -12.92 -7.39 -3.52
CA ARG A 51 -14.21 -6.78 -3.86
C ARG A 51 -14.52 -6.95 -5.35
N PRO A 52 -15.75 -7.37 -5.71
CA PRO A 52 -16.17 -7.40 -7.10
C PRO A 52 -16.00 -6.02 -7.73
N ARG A 53 -15.33 -5.96 -8.89
CA ARG A 53 -15.26 -4.72 -9.66
C ARG A 53 -16.69 -4.38 -10.07
N ILE A 54 -17.19 -3.23 -9.63
CA ILE A 54 -18.48 -2.71 -10.10
C ILE A 54 -18.29 -2.41 -11.60
N GLN A 55 -19.10 -3.08 -12.44
CA GLN A 55 -19.17 -2.87 -13.88
C GLN A 55 -20.01 -1.63 -14.21
#